data_AF-A0A9E4E0E3-F1
#
_entry.id   AF-A0A9E4E0E3-F1
#
_cell.length_a   1.000
_cell.length_b   1.000
_cell.length_c   1.000
_cell.angle_alpha   90.00
_cell.angle_beta   90.00
_cell.angle_gamma   90.00
#
_symmetry.space_group_name_H-M   'P 1'
#
loop_
_entity.id
_entity.type
_entity.pdbx_description
1 polymer ?
#
loop_
_entity_poly.entity_id
_entity_poly.type
_entity_poly.pdbx_seq_one_letter_code
_entity_poly.pdbx_strand_id
1 'polypeptide(L)'
;MRKLIGSDLARMAAMVCALALAACDSTEMVDDHHEPVGAELVISGRVVASYDADTQKWTGELEVDVGEETAHIAVRFVDDEGDPIEEDDAYLEVDIEDESIAEFEQDTPGEFGGHLHGVSEGETEVTFKLMHGEVGEGHADFVTQPVHAHVHAQ
;
A
#
# COMPACT_ATOMS: atom_id res chain seq x y z
N MET A 1 65.14 69.49 23.99
CA MET A 1 65.04 69.38 22.52
C MET A 1 65.09 67.90 22.14
N ARG A 2 64.08 67.47 21.37
CA ARG A 2 63.98 66.25 20.55
C ARG A 2 64.21 64.89 21.22
N LYS A 3 63.12 64.13 21.36
CA LYS A 3 63.09 62.74 20.88
C LYS A 3 61.72 62.44 20.25
N LEU A 4 61.82 61.66 19.19
CA LEU A 4 60.87 61.38 18.12
C LEU A 4 60.28 59.97 18.35
N ILE A 5 59.10 59.75 17.75
CA ILE A 5 58.57 58.49 17.24
C ILE A 5 58.00 57.48 18.26
N GLY A 6 56.78 57.03 17.96
CA GLY A 6 56.18 55.84 18.55
C GLY A 6 54.67 55.81 18.37
N SER A 7 54.20 55.70 17.12
CA SER A 7 52.89 55.11 16.85
C SER A 7 52.85 53.74 17.50
N ASP A 8 51.70 53.34 18.07
CA ASP A 8 51.17 51.99 17.90
C ASP A 8 49.74 51.96 18.45
N LEU A 9 48.84 52.31 17.54
CA LEU A 9 47.45 51.93 17.60
C LEU A 9 47.36 50.42 17.38
N ALA A 10 46.44 49.77 18.09
CA ALA A 10 45.93 48.43 17.83
C ALA A 10 46.84 47.25 18.18
N ARG A 11 46.36 46.41 19.10
CA ARG A 11 45.80 45.08 18.76
C ARG A 11 45.30 44.39 20.02
N MET A 12 44.05 44.68 20.34
CA MET A 12 43.19 43.84 21.14
C MET A 12 42.59 42.79 20.19
N ALA A 13 42.93 41.52 20.38
CA ALA A 13 42.09 40.37 20.02
C ALA A 13 42.86 39.09 20.35
N ALA A 14 42.75 38.67 21.61
CA ALA A 14 42.89 37.27 21.98
C ALA A 14 41.49 36.65 21.86
N MET A 15 41.30 35.67 21.00
CA MET A 15 40.44 34.52 21.33
C MET A 15 40.72 33.38 20.34
N VAL A 16 41.27 32.31 20.88
CA VAL A 16 41.57 31.05 20.20
C VAL A 16 40.31 30.19 20.15
N CYS A 17 40.12 29.56 18.98
CA CYS A 17 39.37 28.36 18.63
C CYS A 17 38.49 27.70 19.71
N ALA A 18 37.20 27.60 19.41
CA ALA A 18 36.42 26.40 19.65
C ALA A 18 35.57 26.11 18.39
N LEU A 19 36.07 25.19 17.56
CA LEU A 19 35.26 24.47 16.59
C LEU A 19 34.40 23.47 17.37
N ALA A 20 33.10 23.71 17.41
CA ALA A 20 32.10 22.69 17.74
C ALA A 20 31.15 22.59 16.54
N LEU A 21 31.43 21.62 15.66
CA LEU A 21 30.48 21.12 14.68
C LEU A 21 29.59 20.10 15.39
N ALA A 22 28.38 20.51 15.78
CA ALA A 22 27.26 19.64 16.16
C ALA A 22 26.02 20.56 16.19
N ALA A 23 24.92 20.33 15.47
CA ALA A 23 24.39 19.10 14.92
C ALA A 23 23.83 19.36 13.52
N CYS A 24 24.21 18.54 12.54
CA CYS A 24 23.23 18.18 11.52
C CYS A 24 22.17 17.37 12.29
N ASP A 25 21.00 17.95 12.48
CA ASP A 25 19.79 17.18 12.66
C ASP A 25 19.59 16.45 11.33
N SER A 26 20.10 15.23 11.24
CA SER A 26 19.62 14.31 10.22
C SER A 26 18.17 14.05 10.61
N THR A 27 17.26 14.83 10.03
CA THR A 27 15.88 14.39 9.86
C THR A 27 15.98 13.08 9.10
N GLU A 28 16.08 11.98 9.82
CA GLU A 28 15.74 10.68 9.26
C GLU A 28 14.27 10.83 8.91
N MET A 29 13.99 10.95 7.63
CA MET A 29 12.66 10.68 7.11
C MET A 29 12.43 9.24 7.51
N VAL A 30 11.75 9.04 8.64
CA VAL A 30 11.25 7.71 9.00
C VAL A 30 10.26 7.43 7.90
N ASP A 31 10.65 6.53 7.01
CA ASP A 31 9.76 6.00 6.00
C ASP A 31 8.75 5.17 6.78
N ASP A 32 7.62 5.79 7.08
CA ASP A 32 6.51 5.19 7.81
C ASP A 32 5.73 4.32 6.81
N HIS A 33 6.44 3.36 6.22
CA HIS A 33 5.84 2.31 5.41
C HIS A 33 5.02 1.44 6.35
N HIS A 34 3.71 1.62 6.28
CA HIS A 34 2.77 0.78 7.01
C HIS A 34 2.70 -0.55 6.26
N GLU A 35 3.15 -1.65 6.91
CA GLU A 35 3.07 -2.98 6.30
C GLU A 35 1.61 -3.46 6.31
N PRO A 36 1.08 -4.04 5.21
CA PRO A 36 -0.26 -4.59 5.19
C PRO A 36 -0.36 -5.83 6.09
N VAL A 37 -1.34 -5.85 6.99
CA VAL A 37 -1.67 -6.99 7.86
C VAL A 37 -3.05 -7.59 7.56
N GLY A 38 -3.76 -7.05 6.57
CA GLY A 38 -5.06 -7.55 6.16
C GLY A 38 -5.54 -6.98 4.83
N ALA A 39 -6.74 -7.43 4.43
CA ALA A 39 -7.44 -6.87 3.29
C ALA A 39 -8.96 -6.86 3.52
N GLU A 40 -9.66 -5.87 2.97
CA GLU A 40 -11.12 -5.77 3.00
C GLU A 40 -11.67 -5.68 1.57
N LEU A 41 -12.74 -6.44 1.31
CA LEU A 41 -13.54 -6.33 0.08
C LEU A 41 -14.81 -5.55 0.42
N VAL A 42 -14.98 -4.40 -0.21
CA VAL A 42 -16.06 -3.44 0.12
C VAL A 42 -16.98 -3.24 -1.08
N ILE A 43 -18.25 -3.60 -0.91
CA ILE A 43 -19.29 -3.40 -1.92
C ILE A 43 -20.30 -2.40 -1.37
N SER A 44 -20.56 -1.32 -2.11
CA SER A 44 -21.53 -0.28 -1.71
C SER A 44 -21.30 0.28 -0.30
N GLY A 45 -20.03 0.41 0.12
CA GLY A 45 -19.63 0.92 1.43
C GLY A 45 -19.76 -0.08 2.59
N ARG A 46 -20.04 -1.36 2.30
CA ARG A 46 -20.07 -2.44 3.29
C ARG A 46 -18.96 -3.44 3.03
N VAL A 47 -18.21 -3.80 4.07
CA VAL A 47 -17.28 -4.93 4.04
C VAL A 47 -18.07 -6.23 3.87
N VAL A 48 -17.82 -6.94 2.78
CA VAL A 48 -18.42 -8.25 2.48
C VAL A 48 -17.47 -9.40 2.81
N ALA A 49 -16.17 -9.17 2.71
CA ALA A 49 -15.15 -10.10 3.17
C ALA A 49 -13.94 -9.36 3.76
N SER A 50 -13.27 -9.98 4.74
CA SER A 50 -12.05 -9.45 5.37
C SER A 50 -11.02 -10.56 5.57
N TYR A 51 -9.77 -10.28 5.20
CA TYR A 51 -8.61 -11.15 5.38
C TYR A 51 -7.77 -10.68 6.56
N ASP A 52 -7.38 -11.64 7.40
CA ASP A 52 -6.48 -11.45 8.54
C ASP A 52 -5.17 -12.21 8.26
N ALA A 53 -4.05 -11.49 8.15
CA ALA A 53 -2.77 -12.07 7.77
C ALA A 53 -2.14 -12.94 8.88
N ASP A 54 -2.41 -12.62 10.15
CA ASP A 54 -1.91 -13.37 11.31
C ASP A 54 -2.51 -14.78 11.37
N THR A 55 -3.80 -14.89 11.09
CA THR A 55 -4.55 -16.15 11.08
C THR A 55 -4.61 -16.79 9.70
N GLN A 56 -4.24 -16.05 8.66
CA GLN A 56 -4.29 -16.44 7.24
C GLN A 56 -5.69 -16.88 6.81
N LYS A 57 -6.71 -16.13 7.22
CA LYS A 57 -8.11 -16.50 6.99
C LYS A 57 -8.94 -15.34 6.48
N TRP A 58 -9.86 -15.69 5.59
CA TRP A 58 -10.98 -14.85 5.24
C TRP A 58 -12.17 -15.07 6.18
N THR A 59 -12.86 -13.98 6.49
CA THR A 59 -14.26 -14.00 6.89
C THR A 59 -15.08 -13.47 5.71
N GLY A 60 -16.16 -14.15 5.36
CA GLY A 60 -16.96 -13.81 4.18
C GLY A 60 -16.45 -14.51 2.91
N GLU A 61 -17.20 -14.31 1.84
CA GLU A 61 -16.97 -14.88 0.51
C GLU A 61 -17.53 -13.94 -0.56
N LEU A 62 -17.17 -14.17 -1.81
CA LEU A 62 -17.74 -13.45 -2.95
C LEU A 62 -18.89 -14.25 -3.55
N GLU A 63 -19.97 -13.55 -3.90
CA GLU A 63 -21.18 -14.14 -4.48
C GLU A 63 -21.58 -13.36 -5.74
N VAL A 64 -21.95 -14.08 -6.80
CA VAL A 64 -22.48 -13.49 -8.04
C VAL A 64 -23.38 -14.52 -8.75
N ASP A 65 -24.37 -14.06 -9.52
CA ASP A 65 -25.20 -14.94 -10.35
C ASP A 65 -24.55 -15.16 -11.74
N VAL A 66 -24.80 -16.31 -12.37
CA VAL A 66 -24.33 -16.57 -13.75
C VAL A 66 -24.82 -15.48 -14.70
N GLY A 67 -23.88 -14.90 -15.46
CA GLY A 67 -24.12 -13.85 -16.44
C GLY A 67 -24.30 -12.45 -15.84
N GLU A 68 -24.15 -12.29 -14.53
CA GLU A 68 -24.19 -11.01 -13.84
C GLU A 68 -22.80 -10.56 -13.38
N GLU A 69 -22.72 -9.30 -12.96
CA GLU A 69 -21.55 -8.71 -12.34
C GLU A 69 -21.93 -8.17 -10.97
N THR A 70 -20.99 -8.26 -10.02
CA THR A 70 -21.14 -7.53 -8.76
C THR A 70 -21.16 -6.02 -9.03
N ALA A 71 -21.73 -5.26 -8.09
CA ALA A 71 -21.36 -3.86 -7.97
C ALA A 71 -19.84 -3.75 -7.74
N HIS A 72 -19.27 -2.58 -8.03
CA HIS A 72 -17.83 -2.34 -7.90
C HIS A 72 -17.35 -2.72 -6.48
N ILE A 73 -16.38 -3.63 -6.43
CA ILE A 73 -15.70 -4.11 -5.24
C ILE A 73 -14.48 -3.24 -5.06
N ALA A 74 -14.44 -2.42 -4.01
CA ALA A 74 -13.20 -1.76 -3.60
C ALA A 74 -12.37 -2.74 -2.77
N VAL A 75 -11.12 -2.95 -3.15
CA VAL A 75 -10.16 -3.79 -2.43
C VAL A 75 -9.24 -2.87 -1.63
N ARG A 76 -9.20 -3.06 -0.31
CA ARG A 76 -8.35 -2.25 0.58
C ARG A 76 -7.38 -3.16 1.29
N PHE A 77 -6.09 -2.98 1.10
CA PHE A 77 -5.09 -3.53 2.01
C PHE A 77 -5.01 -2.60 3.22
N VAL A 78 -4.91 -3.16 4.42
CA VAL A 78 -4.97 -2.38 5.67
C VAL A 78 -3.78 -2.70 6.57
N ASP A 79 -3.32 -1.70 7.30
CA ASP A 79 -2.29 -1.84 8.34
C ASP A 79 -2.86 -2.35 9.69
N ASP A 80 -2.03 -2.36 10.72
CA ASP A 80 -2.39 -2.82 12.07
C ASP A 80 -3.34 -1.88 12.83
N GLU A 81 -3.53 -0.66 12.34
CA GLU A 81 -4.53 0.29 12.82
C GLU A 81 -5.87 0.16 12.06
N GLY A 82 -5.87 -0.56 10.93
CA GLY A 82 -7.00 -0.76 10.03
C GLY A 82 -7.12 0.35 8.99
N ASP A 83 -6.08 1.18 8.85
CA ASP A 83 -6.02 2.26 7.87
C ASP A 83 -5.59 1.68 6.51
N PRO A 84 -6.19 2.16 5.40
CA PRO A 84 -5.82 1.67 4.07
C PRO A 84 -4.37 2.02 3.72
N ILE A 85 -3.65 1.06 3.13
CA ILE A 85 -2.34 1.31 2.52
C ILE A 85 -2.53 2.10 1.23
N GLU A 86 -2.03 3.34 1.19
CA GLU A 86 -2.06 4.22 0.03
C GLU A 86 -0.62 4.58 -0.39
N GLU A 87 -0.08 3.86 -1.38
CA GLU A 87 1.25 4.11 -1.96
C GLU A 87 1.12 4.52 -3.44
N ASP A 88 1.91 5.52 -3.87
CA ASP A 88 1.81 6.12 -5.21
C ASP A 88 2.21 5.15 -6.35
N ASP A 89 3.01 4.13 -6.05
CA ASP A 89 3.50 3.10 -6.98
C ASP A 89 2.96 1.71 -6.68
N ALA A 90 1.91 1.61 -5.86
CA ALA A 90 1.20 0.36 -5.63
C ALA A 90 0.03 0.17 -6.61
N TYR A 91 -0.26 -1.09 -6.93
CA TYR A 91 -1.40 -1.49 -7.75
C TYR A 91 -1.98 -2.84 -7.30
N LEU A 92 -3.23 -3.09 -7.68
CA LEU A 92 -3.89 -4.37 -7.41
C LEU A 92 -3.69 -5.35 -8.57
N GLU A 93 -3.25 -6.56 -8.25
CA GLU A 93 -3.35 -7.73 -9.13
C GLU A 93 -4.31 -8.75 -8.51
N VAL A 94 -5.17 -9.34 -9.35
CA VAL A 94 -6.15 -10.35 -8.94
C VAL A 94 -5.96 -11.60 -9.78
N ASP A 95 -5.74 -12.72 -9.10
CA ASP A 95 -5.71 -14.03 -9.74
C ASP A 95 -7.01 -14.78 -9.43
N ILE A 96 -7.61 -15.39 -10.44
CA ILE A 96 -8.69 -16.38 -10.27
C ILE A 96 -8.16 -17.74 -10.67
N GLU A 97 -8.35 -18.75 -9.82
CA GLU A 97 -7.86 -20.11 -10.07
C GLU A 97 -8.50 -20.74 -11.31
N ASP A 98 -9.82 -20.61 -11.44
CA ASP A 98 -10.60 -21.09 -12.59
C ASP A 98 -11.47 -19.97 -13.18
N GLU A 99 -10.95 -19.31 -14.22
CA GLU A 99 -11.66 -18.26 -14.96
C GLU A 99 -12.85 -18.77 -15.77
N SER A 100 -13.03 -20.09 -15.92
CA SER A 100 -14.25 -20.63 -16.55
C SER A 100 -15.47 -20.57 -15.64
N ILE A 101 -15.27 -20.28 -14.34
CA ILE A 101 -16.33 -20.13 -13.33
C ILE A 101 -16.62 -18.65 -13.09
N ALA A 102 -15.59 -17.84 -12.82
CA ALA A 102 -15.74 -16.39 -12.60
C ALA A 102 -14.55 -15.62 -13.18
N GLU A 103 -14.75 -14.36 -13.52
CA GLU A 103 -13.69 -13.44 -13.99
C GLU A 103 -13.68 -12.17 -13.13
N PHE A 104 -12.53 -11.52 -12.95
CA PHE A 104 -12.42 -10.24 -12.25
C PHE A 104 -12.00 -9.15 -13.22
N GLU A 105 -12.88 -8.19 -13.48
CA GLU A 105 -12.64 -7.08 -14.41
C GLU A 105 -12.32 -5.80 -13.63
N GLN A 106 -11.12 -5.24 -13.84
CA GLN A 106 -10.77 -3.91 -13.37
C GLN A 106 -11.18 -2.87 -14.44
N ASP A 107 -11.85 -1.79 -14.03
CA ASP A 107 -12.18 -0.66 -14.91
C ASP A 107 -10.92 -0.03 -15.52
N THR A 108 -9.86 0.06 -14.72
CA THR A 108 -8.51 0.45 -15.13
C THR A 108 -7.50 -0.59 -14.63
N PRO A 109 -6.58 -1.10 -15.48
CA PRO A 109 -5.55 -2.04 -15.02
C PRO A 109 -4.79 -1.52 -13.81
N GLY A 110 -4.71 -2.34 -12.75
CA GLY A 110 -4.02 -2.00 -11.51
C GLY A 110 -4.84 -1.19 -10.50
N GLU A 111 -6.06 -0.76 -10.84
CA GLU A 111 -6.95 -0.06 -9.89
C GLU A 111 -7.31 -0.95 -8.69
N PHE A 112 -7.43 -0.36 -7.50
CA PHE A 112 -7.80 -1.05 -6.25
C PHE A 112 -9.28 -1.43 -6.17
N GLY A 113 -9.79 -2.05 -7.23
CA GLY A 113 -11.16 -2.51 -7.32
C GLY A 113 -11.55 -2.94 -8.72
N GLY A 114 -12.76 -3.47 -8.82
CA GLY A 114 -13.31 -4.01 -10.06
C GLY A 114 -14.62 -4.74 -9.82
N HIS A 115 -14.95 -5.62 -10.75
CA HIS A 115 -16.20 -6.37 -10.78
C HIS A 115 -15.90 -7.86 -10.85
N LEU A 116 -16.58 -8.66 -10.03
CA LEU A 116 -16.60 -10.10 -10.23
C LEU A 116 -17.74 -10.43 -11.20
N HIS A 117 -17.41 -11.07 -12.33
CA HIS A 117 -18.35 -11.55 -13.32
C HIS A 117 -18.57 -13.06 -13.15
N GLY A 118 -19.83 -13.51 -13.08
CA GLY A 118 -20.17 -14.92 -13.02
C GLY A 118 -20.22 -15.55 -14.41
N VAL A 119 -19.30 -16.47 -14.73
CA VAL A 119 -19.24 -17.13 -16.06
C VAL A 119 -20.09 -18.40 -16.08
N SER A 120 -19.91 -19.28 -15.09
CA SER A 120 -20.66 -20.53 -14.99
C SER A 120 -20.89 -20.95 -13.53
N GLU A 121 -21.96 -21.70 -13.26
CA GLU A 121 -22.30 -22.16 -11.91
C GLU A 121 -21.16 -22.99 -11.32
N GLY A 122 -20.71 -22.64 -10.12
CA GLY A 122 -19.62 -23.33 -9.43
C GLY A 122 -18.96 -22.48 -8.37
N GLU A 123 -17.81 -22.97 -7.90
CA GLU A 123 -16.96 -22.29 -6.92
C GLU A 123 -15.53 -22.20 -7.48
N THR A 124 -14.89 -21.06 -7.30
CA THR A 124 -13.48 -20.83 -7.65
C THR A 124 -12.81 -20.06 -6.51
N GLU A 125 -11.49 -19.90 -6.60
CA GLU A 125 -10.67 -19.21 -5.61
C GLU A 125 -10.09 -17.92 -6.19
N VAL A 126 -10.15 -16.83 -5.42
CA VAL A 126 -9.66 -15.50 -5.83
C VAL A 126 -8.54 -15.07 -4.88
N THR A 127 -7.39 -14.69 -5.43
CA THR A 127 -6.24 -14.17 -4.67
C THR A 127 -6.01 -12.72 -5.02
N PHE A 128 -5.92 -11.86 -4.00
CA PHE A 128 -5.63 -10.44 -4.16
C PHE A 128 -4.18 -10.18 -3.77
N LYS A 129 -3.47 -9.38 -4.57
CA LYS A 129 -2.07 -9.03 -4.35
C LYS A 129 -1.90 -7.52 -4.33
N LEU A 130 -1.24 -7.03 -3.30
CA LEU A 130 -0.67 -5.69 -3.31
C LEU A 130 0.65 -5.77 -4.06
N MET A 131 0.70 -5.16 -5.23
CA MET A 131 1.87 -5.11 -6.08
C MET A 131 2.53 -3.74 -5.97
N HIS A 132 3.85 -3.70 -6.08
CA HIS A 132 4.65 -2.47 -6.11
C HIS A 132 5.40 -2.40 -7.45
N GLY A 133 5.40 -1.22 -8.07
CA GLY A 133 6.07 -0.90 -9.33
C GLY A 133 5.12 -0.60 -10.48
N GLU A 134 5.61 -0.72 -11.72
CA GLU A 134 4.78 -0.49 -12.91
C GLU A 134 3.79 -1.65 -13.12
N VAL A 135 2.54 -1.32 -13.45
CA VAL A 135 1.46 -2.30 -13.69
C VAL A 135 1.90 -3.34 -14.73
N GLY A 136 1.97 -4.60 -14.31
CA GLY A 136 2.37 -5.74 -15.14
C GLY A 136 3.87 -6.05 -15.15
N GLU A 137 4.71 -5.23 -14.53
CA GLU A 137 6.16 -5.45 -14.39
C GLU A 137 6.64 -5.49 -12.91
N GLY A 138 5.76 -5.14 -11.96
CA GLY A 138 6.05 -5.06 -10.53
C GLY A 138 6.24 -6.40 -9.81
N HIS A 139 6.35 -6.33 -8.49
CA HIS A 139 6.39 -7.50 -7.60
C HIS A 139 5.34 -7.41 -6.49
N ALA A 140 4.91 -8.57 -5.98
CA ALA A 140 3.98 -8.63 -4.87
C ALA A 140 4.69 -8.32 -3.54
N ASP A 141 4.20 -7.32 -2.83
CA ASP A 141 4.61 -7.01 -1.46
C ASP A 141 3.73 -7.76 -0.45
N PHE A 142 2.47 -8.02 -0.83
CA PHE A 142 1.53 -8.79 -0.04
C PHE A 142 0.63 -9.64 -0.91
N VAL A 143 0.33 -10.86 -0.43
CA VAL A 143 -0.52 -11.83 -1.12
C VAL A 143 -1.47 -12.44 -0.09
N THR A 144 -2.77 -12.37 -0.35
CA THR A 144 -3.76 -13.00 0.52
C THR A 144 -3.72 -14.52 0.36
N GLN A 145 -4.28 -15.26 1.33
CA GLN A 145 -4.80 -16.59 0.98
C GLN A 145 -6.00 -16.42 0.03
N PRO A 146 -6.38 -17.46 -0.73
CA PRO A 146 -7.53 -17.33 -1.60
C PRO A 146 -8.84 -17.17 -0.82
N VAL A 147 -9.74 -16.32 -1.32
CA VAL A 147 -11.14 -16.25 -0.87
C VAL A 147 -12.00 -17.06 -1.83
N HIS A 148 -13.06 -17.70 -1.32
CA HIS A 148 -14.01 -18.38 -2.18
C HIS A 148 -14.88 -17.38 -2.94
N ALA A 149 -15.08 -17.65 -4.22
CA ALA A 149 -16.09 -17.02 -5.05
C ALA A 149 -17.09 -18.09 -5.50
N HIS A 150 -18.36 -17.88 -5.18
CA HIS A 150 -19.46 -18.75 -5.56
C HIS A 150 -20.29 -18.07 -6.65
N VAL A 151 -20.46 -18.76 -7.76
CA VAL A 151 -21.34 -18.36 -8.86
C VAL A 151 -22.61 -19.19 -8.83
N HIS A 152 -23.75 -18.54 -8.59
CA HIS A 152 -25.04 -19.21 -8.44
C HIS A 152 -25.77 -19.39 -9.78
N ALA A 153 -26.50 -20.50 -9.93
CA ALA A 153 -27.46 -20.66 -11.01
C ALA A 153 -28.67 -19.73 -10.84
N GLN A 154 -29.19 -19.24 -11.96
CA GLN A 154 -30.41 -18.42 -12.06
C GLN A 154 -31.72 -19.24 -12.00
#